data_AF-A0A926D2R5-F1
#
_entry.id   AF-A0A926D2R5-F1
#
_cell.length_a   1.000
_cell.length_b   1.000
_cell.length_c   1.000
_cell.angle_alpha   90.00
_cell.angle_beta   90.00
_cell.angle_gamma   90.00
#
_symmetry.space_group_name_H-M   'P 1'
#
loop_
_entity.id
_entity.type
_entity.pdbx_description
1 polymer ?
#
loop_
_entity_poly.entity_id
_entity_poly.type
_entity_poly.pdbx_seq_one_letter_code
_entity_poly.pdbx_strand_id
1 'polypeptide(L)'
;MRVAVIGSRGLSVPNLEQYLPEGTGEIVSGGARGVDASARRFALAHAIKLTEFLPEYSKYGRGAPLRRNITIIEHADLVLAFWDGRSRGTRFVIDKCHAMNVPVRIFLADGPLFREI
;
A
#
# COMPACT_ATOMS: atom_id res chain seq x y z
N MET A 1 3.51 -0.10 -15.26
CA MET A 1 3.71 -1.02 -14.11
C MET A 1 2.57 -0.90 -13.10
N ARG A 2 2.34 -1.95 -12.30
CA ARG A 2 1.37 -2.01 -11.19
C ARG A 2 2.08 -1.68 -9.89
N VAL A 3 1.67 -0.60 -9.24
CA VAL A 3 2.28 -0.14 -7.98
C VAL A 3 1.28 -0.29 -6.85
N ALA A 4 1.60 -1.11 -5.86
CA ALA A 4 0.81 -1.17 -4.64
C ALA A 4 1.16 -0.03 -3.71
N VAL A 5 0.14 0.67 -3.21
CA VAL A 5 0.29 1.74 -2.22
C VAL A 5 -0.48 1.33 -0.98
N ILE A 6 0.27 1.04 0.08
CA ILE A 6 -0.24 0.51 1.35
C ILE A 6 0.40 1.27 2.50
N GLY A 7 -0.26 1.27 3.66
CA GLY A 7 0.38 1.81 4.85
C GLY A 7 -0.48 1.90 6.09
N SER A 8 0.06 2.59 7.09
CA SER A 8 -0.60 2.76 8.38
C SER A 8 -1.87 3.60 8.24
N ARG A 9 -2.95 3.16 8.90
CA ARG A 9 -4.28 3.80 8.81
C ARG A 9 -4.35 5.22 9.40
N GLY A 10 -3.36 5.61 10.19
CA GLY A 10 -3.24 6.94 10.78
C GLY A 10 -2.43 7.93 9.92
N LEU A 11 -1.86 7.47 8.80
CA LEU A 11 -1.07 8.30 7.90
C LEU A 11 -1.88 8.74 6.70
N SER A 12 -1.54 9.92 6.16
CA SER A 12 -2.07 10.44 4.91
C SER A 12 -0.90 10.82 4.01
N VAL A 13 -1.02 10.51 2.72
CA VAL A 13 -0.03 10.85 1.70
C VAL A 13 -0.71 11.77 0.68
N PRO A 14 -0.64 13.10 0.85
CA PRO A 14 -1.31 14.03 -0.06
C PRO A 14 -0.58 14.12 -1.42
N ASN A 15 0.76 14.07 -1.42
CA ASN A 15 1.59 14.25 -2.61
C ASN A 15 2.14 12.90 -3.09
N LEU A 16 1.25 11.96 -3.43
CA LEU A 16 1.63 10.59 -3.78
C LEU A 16 2.49 10.53 -5.06
N GLU A 17 2.33 11.50 -5.96
CA GLU A 17 3.10 11.66 -7.19
C GLU A 17 4.61 11.69 -6.97
N GLN A 18 5.08 12.17 -5.81
CA GLN A 18 6.51 12.27 -5.48
C GLN A 18 7.16 10.89 -5.27
N TYR A 19 6.35 9.88 -4.97
CA TYR A 19 6.82 8.53 -4.62
C TYR A 19 6.59 7.54 -5.76
N LEU A 20 5.62 7.81 -6.63
CA LEU A 20 5.27 6.93 -7.73
C LEU A 20 6.36 6.95 -8.81
N PRO A 21 6.79 5.79 -9.30
CA PRO A 21 7.66 5.73 -10.46
C PRO A 21 6.93 6.19 -11.73
N GLU A 22 7.70 6.75 -12.67
CA GLU A 22 7.22 7.07 -14.00
C GLU A 22 6.68 5.80 -14.69
N GLY A 23 5.59 5.93 -15.46
CA GLY A 23 4.95 4.78 -16.11
C GLY A 23 4.11 3.90 -15.17
N THR A 24 3.75 4.40 -13.98
CA THR A 24 2.69 3.80 -13.15
C THR A 24 1.36 3.81 -13.92
N GLY A 25 0.89 2.63 -14.32
CA GLY A 25 -0.35 2.46 -15.10
C GLY A 25 -1.51 1.94 -14.27
N GLU A 26 -1.23 1.38 -13.09
CA GLU A 26 -2.22 0.86 -12.16
C GLU A 26 -1.74 1.05 -10.73
N ILE A 27 -2.63 1.56 -9.88
CA ILE A 27 -2.45 1.64 -8.43
C ILE A 27 -3.27 0.52 -7.79
N VAL A 28 -2.60 -0.26 -6.94
CA VAL A 28 -3.19 -1.38 -6.21
C VAL A 28 -3.27 -0.99 -4.73
N SER A 29 -4.41 -1.18 -4.08
CA SER A 29 -4.55 -0.83 -2.66
C SER A 29 -5.53 -1.74 -1.92
N GLY A 30 -5.66 -1.52 -0.62
CA GLY A 30 -6.44 -2.35 0.28
C GLY A 30 -7.77 -1.78 0.73
N GLY A 31 -8.15 -0.60 0.22
CA GLY A 31 -9.42 0.08 0.52
C GLY A 31 -9.61 0.48 1.98
N ALA A 32 -8.54 0.55 2.78
CA ALA A 32 -8.63 1.03 4.15
C ALA A 32 -8.64 2.58 4.22
N ARG A 33 -8.88 3.12 5.41
CA ARG A 33 -8.61 4.55 5.70
C ARG A 33 -7.09 4.83 5.70
N GLY A 34 -6.73 6.11 5.64
CA GLY A 34 -5.34 6.55 5.70
C GLY A 34 -4.66 6.46 4.33
N VAL A 35 -3.52 5.77 4.27
CA VAL A 35 -2.68 5.65 3.06
C VAL A 35 -3.46 5.04 1.88
N ASP A 36 -4.23 3.99 2.10
CA ASP A 36 -5.06 3.37 1.07
C ASP A 36 -6.10 4.36 0.50
N ALA A 37 -6.69 5.21 1.35
CA ALA A 37 -7.61 6.26 0.90
C ALA A 37 -6.88 7.38 0.13
N SER A 38 -5.64 7.70 0.48
CA SER A 38 -4.77 8.58 -0.32
C SER A 38 -4.50 8.00 -1.71
N ALA A 39 -4.15 6.72 -1.79
CA ALA A 39 -3.93 6.02 -3.05
C ALA A 39 -5.17 6.07 -3.95
N ARG A 40 -6.35 5.78 -3.39
CA ARG A 40 -7.63 5.89 -4.09
C ARG A 40 -7.88 7.29 -4.63
N ARG A 41 -7.75 8.32 -3.77
CA ARG A 41 -7.98 9.71 -4.19
C ARG A 41 -7.03 10.12 -5.32
N PHE A 42 -5.76 9.78 -5.20
CA PHE A 42 -4.76 10.12 -6.20
C PHE A 42 -5.04 9.42 -7.54
N ALA A 43 -5.32 8.11 -7.52
CA ALA A 43 -5.61 7.34 -8.72
C ALA A 43 -6.81 7.91 -9.49
N LEU A 44 -7.89 8.22 -8.78
CA LEU A 44 -9.09 8.81 -9.38
C LEU A 44 -8.85 10.21 -9.93
N ALA A 45 -8.12 11.06 -9.21
CA ALA A 45 -7.83 12.42 -9.64
C ALA A 45 -6.94 12.47 -10.91
N HIS A 46 -6.09 11.47 -11.12
CA HIS A 46 -5.15 11.41 -12.25
C HIS A 46 -5.56 10.40 -13.32
N ALA A 47 -6.77 9.85 -13.25
CA ALA A 47 -7.27 8.82 -14.16
C ALA A 47 -6.35 7.58 -14.31
N ILE A 48 -5.62 7.23 -13.24
CA ILE A 48 -4.83 6.01 -13.17
C ILE A 48 -5.76 4.86 -12.75
N LYS A 49 -5.62 3.70 -13.39
CA LYS A 49 -6.42 2.52 -13.02
C LYS A 49 -6.23 2.19 -11.54
N LEU A 50 -7.33 2.00 -10.83
CA LEU A 50 -7.34 1.63 -9.42
C LEU A 50 -7.89 0.22 -9.23
N THR A 51 -7.14 -0.62 -8.51
CA THR A 51 -7.58 -1.96 -8.08
C THR A 51 -7.54 -2.03 -6.56
N GLU A 52 -8.70 -2.18 -5.91
CA GLU A 52 -8.80 -2.31 -4.45
C GLU A 52 -9.14 -3.75 -4.05
N PHE A 53 -8.32 -4.36 -3.21
CA PHE A 53 -8.60 -5.66 -2.62
C PHE A 53 -9.16 -5.49 -1.20
N LEU A 54 -10.42 -5.87 -1.01
CA LEU A 54 -11.09 -5.78 0.30
C LEU A 54 -10.99 -7.11 1.06
N PRO A 55 -10.92 -7.09 2.41
CA PRO A 55 -10.85 -8.32 3.21
C PRO A 55 -12.16 -9.13 3.12
N GLU A 56 -12.06 -10.38 2.68
CA GLU A 56 -13.16 -11.35 2.63
C GLU A 56 -13.41 -12.02 4.00
N TYR A 57 -14.06 -11.29 4.92
CA TYR A 57 -14.33 -11.77 6.29
C TYR A 57 -15.21 -13.02 6.34
N SER A 58 -16.18 -13.16 5.43
CA SER A 58 -17.05 -14.35 5.36
C SER A 58 -16.27 -15.64 5.11
N LYS A 59 -15.18 -15.56 4.34
CA LYS A 59 -14.37 -16.72 3.94
C LYS A 59 -13.22 -17.01 4.89
N TYR A 60 -12.53 -15.97 5.37
CA TYR A 60 -11.28 -16.14 6.13
C TYR A 60 -11.36 -15.64 7.57
N GLY A 61 -12.53 -15.16 8.01
CA GLY A 61 -12.73 -14.64 9.36
C GLY A 61 -11.69 -13.58 9.73
N ARG A 62 -11.09 -13.70 10.92
CA ARG A 62 -10.08 -12.75 11.43
C ARG A 62 -8.81 -12.71 10.57
N GLY A 63 -8.53 -13.73 9.77
CA GLY A 63 -7.37 -13.81 8.87
C GLY A 63 -7.55 -13.05 7.56
N ALA A 64 -8.76 -12.58 7.24
CA ALA A 64 -9.07 -11.93 5.97
C ALA A 64 -8.14 -10.76 5.61
N PRO A 65 -7.78 -9.85 6.54
CA PRO A 65 -6.87 -8.74 6.20
C PRO A 65 -5.47 -9.22 5.79
N LEU A 66 -4.96 -10.28 6.42
CA LEU A 66 -3.63 -10.80 6.09
C LEU A 66 -3.62 -11.52 4.74
N ARG A 67 -4.69 -12.28 4.44
CA ARG A 67 -4.85 -12.90 3.12
C ARG A 67 -4.95 -11.85 2.01
N ARG A 68 -5.76 -10.82 2.23
CA ARG A 68 -5.86 -9.67 1.32
C ARG A 68 -4.51 -9.00 1.09
N ASN A 69 -3.72 -8.81 2.14
CA ASN A 69 -2.38 -8.21 2.02
C ASN A 69 -1.47 -9.03 1.11
N ILE A 70 -1.53 -10.36 1.20
CA ILE A 70 -0.76 -11.25 0.32
C ILE A 70 -1.21 -11.06 -1.14
N THR A 71 -2.51 -11.01 -1.40
CA THR A 71 -3.04 -10.78 -2.75
C THR A 71 -2.59 -9.43 -3.35
N ILE A 72 -2.52 -8.37 -2.54
CA ILE A 72 -1.96 -7.08 -3.00
C ILE A 72 -0.49 -7.25 -3.44
N ILE A 73 0.32 -7.95 -2.63
CA ILE A 73 1.75 -8.16 -2.91
C ILE A 73 1.92 -8.99 -4.19
N GLU A 74 1.14 -10.05 -4.36
CA GLU A 74 1.17 -10.92 -5.55
C GLU A 74 0.76 -10.20 -6.84
N HIS A 75 -0.11 -9.19 -6.74
CA HIS A 75 -0.60 -8.44 -7.90
C HIS A 75 0.31 -7.26 -8.28
N ALA A 76 1.25 -6.86 -7.43
CA ALA A 76 2.07 -5.68 -7.61
C ALA A 76 3.45 -5.98 -8.20
N ASP A 77 3.94 -5.10 -9.06
CA ASP A 77 5.33 -5.14 -9.55
C ASP A 77 6.27 -4.40 -8.57
N LEU A 78 5.74 -3.44 -7.81
CA LEU A 78 6.42 -2.67 -6.76
C LEU A 78 5.43 -2.34 -5.64
N VAL A 79 5.89 -2.40 -4.39
CA VAL A 79 5.14 -1.96 -3.21
C VAL A 79 5.75 -0.69 -2.62
N LEU A 80 4.93 0.35 -2.43
CA LEU A 80 5.27 1.53 -1.62
C LEU A 80 4.59 1.38 -0.26
N ALA A 81 5.39 1.22 0.79
CA ALA A 81 4.92 1.00 2.15
C ALA A 81 5.13 2.23 3.03
N PHE A 82 4.05 2.96 3.34
CA PHE A 82 4.09 4.12 4.24
C PHE A 82 3.84 3.69 5.69
N TRP A 83 4.86 3.81 6.53
CA TRP A 83 4.89 3.20 7.86
C TRP A 83 5.10 4.23 8.96
N ASP A 84 4.34 4.10 10.04
CA ASP A 84 4.45 4.89 11.28
C ASP A 84 5.46 4.29 12.28
N GLY A 85 6.22 3.27 11.87
CA GLY A 85 7.14 2.52 12.73
C GLY A 85 6.46 1.57 13.71
N ARG A 86 5.12 1.51 13.75
CA ARG A 86 4.35 0.77 14.77
C ARG A 86 3.30 -0.17 14.20
N SER A 87 2.73 0.14 13.04
CA SER A 87 1.67 -0.66 12.42
C SER A 87 2.13 -2.07 12.12
N ARG A 88 1.56 -3.05 12.83
CA ARG A 88 1.79 -4.48 12.60
C ARG A 88 1.34 -4.93 11.22
N GLY A 89 0.26 -4.33 10.71
CA GLY A 89 -0.28 -4.66 9.38
C GLY A 89 0.65 -4.22 8.25
N THR A 90 1.22 -3.02 8.37
CA THR A 90 2.20 -2.51 7.40
C THR A 90 3.51 -3.30 7.49
N ARG A 91 4.00 -3.56 8.71
CA ARG A 91 5.18 -4.41 8.93
C ARG A 91 5.00 -5.80 8.31
N PHE A 92 3.84 -6.42 8.47
CA PHE A 92 3.54 -7.71 7.84
C PHE A 92 3.69 -7.67 6.31
N VAL A 93 3.25 -6.59 5.66
CA VAL A 93 3.41 -6.43 4.21
C VAL A 93 4.88 -6.31 3.85
N ILE A 94 5.64 -5.47 4.54
CA ILE A 94 7.10 -5.30 4.32
C ILE A 94 7.82 -6.65 4.44
N ASP A 95 7.60 -7.36 5.55
CA ASP A 95 8.24 -8.67 5.80
C ASP A 95 7.87 -9.69 4.70
N LYS A 96 6.63 -9.64 4.19
CA LYS A 96 6.19 -10.53 3.11
C LYS A 96 6.75 -10.16 1.75
N CYS A 97 6.91 -8.88 1.43
CA CYS A 97 7.60 -8.46 0.21
C CYS A 97 9.02 -9.04 0.16
N HIS A 98 9.78 -8.91 1.26
CA HIS A 98 11.13 -9.48 1.35
C HIS A 98 11.12 -11.01 1.19
N ALA A 99 10.21 -11.71 1.87
CA ALA A 99 10.12 -13.17 1.77
C ALA A 99 9.72 -13.67 0.37
N MET A 100 8.98 -12.85 -0.40
CA MET A 100 8.49 -13.20 -1.74
C MET A 100 9.35 -12.60 -2.87
N ASN A 101 10.45 -11.91 -2.54
CA ASN A 101 11.28 -11.16 -3.48
C ASN A 101 10.50 -10.14 -4.34
N VAL A 102 9.46 -9.53 -3.76
CA VAL A 102 8.73 -8.42 -4.40
C VAL A 102 9.40 -7.11 -4.00
N PRO A 103 9.79 -6.25 -4.96
CA PRO A 103 10.39 -4.95 -4.65
C PRO A 103 9.49 -4.13 -3.72
N VAL A 104 10.08 -3.60 -2.64
CA VAL A 104 9.39 -2.73 -1.68
C VAL A 104 10.25 -1.51 -1.38
N ARG A 105 9.64 -0.33 -1.38
CA ARG A 105 10.22 0.92 -0.88
C ARG A 105 9.48 1.32 0.38
N ILE A 106 10.22 1.56 1.46
CA ILE A 106 9.65 1.78 2.79
C ILE A 106 9.80 3.25 3.15
N PHE A 107 8.69 3.90 3.47
CA PHE A 107 8.64 5.32 3.81
C PHE A 107 8.22 5.47 5.25
N LEU A 108 9.18 5.77 6.13
CA LEU A 108 8.93 6.00 7.55
C LEU A 108 8.42 7.43 7.76
N ALA A 109 7.33 7.56 8.52
CA ALA A 109 6.78 8.86 8.90
C ALA A 109 7.77 9.64 9.77
N ASP A 110 8.05 10.88 9.38
CA ASP A 110 8.91 11.83 10.08
C ASP A 110 8.20 13.20 10.13
N GLY A 111 7.37 13.38 11.16
CA GLY A 111 6.48 14.53 11.26
C GLY A 111 5.49 14.61 10.08
N PRO A 112 5.43 15.72 9.34
CA PRO A 112 4.55 15.85 8.17
C PRO A 112 5.13 15.21 6.89
N LEU A 113 6.36 14.70 6.93
CA LEU A 113 7.08 14.16 5.77
C LEU A 113 7.33 12.65 5.92
N PHE A 114 7.87 12.07 4.85
CA PHE A 114 8.31 10.68 4.82
C PHE A 114 9.77 10.58 4.41
N ARG A 115 10.51 9.72 5.12
CA ARG A 115 11.89 9.37 4.79
C ARG A 115 11.93 7.92 4.31
N GLU A 116 12.60 7.69 3.18
CA GLU A 116 12.85 6.34 2.69
C GLU A 116 13.92 5.63 3.55
N ILE A 117 13.68 4.36 3.92
CA ILE A 117 14.57 3.55 4.76
C ILE A 117 14.79 2.16 4.20
#